data_AF-A0A6N2C9N7-F1
#
_entry.id   AF-A0A6N2C9N7-F1
#
_cell.length_a   1.000
_cell.length_b   1.000
_cell.length_c   1.000
_cell.angle_alpha   90.00
_cell.angle_beta   90.00
_cell.angle_gamma   90.00
#
_symmetry.space_group_name_H-M   'P 1'
#
loop_
_entity.id
_entity.type
_entity.pdbx_description
1 polymer ?
#
loop_
_entity_poly.entity_id
_entity_poly.type
_entity_poly.pdbx_seq_one_letter_code
_entity_poly.pdbx_strand_id
1 'polypeptide(L)'
;MELRSAEEKGKMKNTVAELLNLRKIRQAKVALNVWQPEIVRGKQKQMVEQCNVPIDNRIHAIEMELKLCKQQIQGLEKALSVEKKRIQTAEEKLASVEYHPLREFNLTVSPVDENDIRRKRLKNSIKKSKCLFT
;
A
#
# COMPACT_ATOMS: atom_id res chain seq x y z
N MET A 1 -2.14 -1.87 -7.07
CA MET A 1 -1.11 -1.67 -6.01
C MET A 1 0.29 -1.54 -6.62
N GLU A 2 0.60 -2.30 -7.67
CA GLU A 2 1.90 -2.28 -8.36
C GLU A 2 2.22 -0.94 -9.06
N LEU A 3 1.25 -0.32 -9.74
CA LEU A 3 1.44 1.00 -10.37
C LEU A 3 1.87 2.08 -9.35
N ARG A 4 1.17 2.14 -8.20
CA ARG A 4 1.51 3.07 -7.10
C ARG A 4 2.90 2.76 -6.55
N SER A 5 3.25 1.48 -6.39
CA SER A 5 4.60 1.11 -5.96
C SER A 5 5.69 1.54 -6.95
N ALA A 6 5.43 1.48 -8.26
CA ALA A 6 6.39 1.90 -9.27
C ALA A 6 6.59 3.42 -9.25
N GLU A 7 5.50 4.18 -9.09
CA GLU A 7 5.53 5.63 -8.96
C GLU A 7 6.34 6.06 -7.71
N GLU A 8 6.08 5.44 -6.56
CA GLU A 8 6.82 5.72 -5.32
C GLU A 8 8.31 5.36 -5.46
N LYS A 9 8.64 4.26 -6.15
CA LYS A 9 10.03 3.92 -6.47
C LYS A 9 10.68 4.97 -7.40
N GLY A 10 9.91 5.56 -8.32
CA GLY A 10 10.37 6.66 -9.17
C GLY A 10 10.68 7.93 -8.37
N LYS A 11 9.76 8.36 -7.49
CA LYS A 11 9.95 9.49 -6.58
C LYS A 11 11.16 9.29 -5.67
N MET A 12 11.36 8.06 -5.17
CA MET A 12 12.53 7.71 -4.36
C MET A 12 13.85 7.86 -5.12
N LYS A 13 13.90 7.50 -6.41
CA LYS A 13 15.12 7.68 -7.23
C LYS A 13 15.47 9.15 -7.40
N ASN A 14 14.46 9.98 -7.66
CA ASN A 14 14.65 11.43 -7.85
C ASN A 14 15.16 12.10 -6.56
N THR A 15 14.56 11.76 -5.42
CA THR A 15 14.99 12.29 -4.10
C THR A 15 16.40 11.82 -3.72
N VAL A 16 16.79 10.59 -4.05
CA VAL A 16 18.19 10.13 -3.89
C VAL A 16 19.16 10.96 -4.76
N ALA A 17 18.80 11.23 -6.01
CA ALA A 17 19.63 12.05 -6.89
C ALA A 17 19.79 13.49 -6.35
N GLU A 18 18.72 14.08 -5.82
CA GLU A 18 18.75 15.38 -5.16
C GLU A 18 19.67 15.38 -3.91
N LEU A 19 19.56 14.35 -3.07
CA LEU A 19 20.42 14.21 -1.89
C LEU A 19 21.90 14.16 -2.26
N LEU A 20 22.24 13.42 -3.32
CA LEU A 20 23.62 13.35 -3.82
C LEU A 20 24.10 14.72 -4.33
N ASN A 21 23.24 15.49 -4.99
CA ASN A 21 23.58 16.83 -5.42
C ASN A 21 23.86 17.75 -4.22
N LEU A 22 23.00 17.75 -3.19
CA LEU A 22 23.20 18.55 -1.98
C LEU A 22 24.49 18.20 -1.25
N ARG A 23 24.88 16.92 -1.21
CA ARG A 23 26.16 16.49 -0.65
C ARG A 23 27.35 17.05 -1.44
N LYS A 24 27.26 17.13 -2.78
CA LYS A 24 28.29 17.81 -3.60
C LYS A 24 28.36 19.30 -3.30
N ILE A 25 27.22 19.96 -3.13
CA ILE A 25 27.18 21.40 -2.77
C ILE A 25 27.77 21.61 -1.37
N ARG A 26 27.48 20.73 -0.41
CA ARG A 26 28.10 20.75 0.92
C ARG A 26 29.63 20.62 0.83
N GLN A 27 30.13 19.69 0.03
CA GLN A 27 31.57 19.53 -0.21
C GLN A 27 32.17 20.79 -0.85
N ALA A 28 31.52 21.36 -1.85
CA ALA A 28 31.93 22.62 -2.48
C ALA A 28 31.98 23.77 -1.45
N LYS A 29 30.99 23.88 -0.56
CA LYS A 29 30.98 24.89 0.51
C LYS A 29 32.16 24.73 1.47
N VAL A 30 32.49 23.50 1.86
CA VAL A 30 33.67 23.24 2.72
C VAL A 30 34.97 23.56 1.97
N ALA A 31 35.04 23.19 0.70
CA ALA A 31 36.19 23.42 -0.18
C ALA A 31 36.51 24.91 -0.37
N LEU A 32 35.49 25.78 -0.41
CA LEU A 32 35.66 27.24 -0.46
C LEU A 32 36.35 27.83 0.79
N ASN A 33 36.35 27.13 1.92
CA ASN A 33 37.03 27.57 3.15
C ASN A 33 38.54 27.28 3.14
N VAL A 34 39.03 26.54 2.15
CA VAL A 34 40.44 26.19 1.99
C VAL A 34 40.97 26.90 0.75
N TRP A 35 42.28 27.12 0.67
CA TRP A 35 42.88 27.71 -0.51
C TRP A 35 42.72 26.81 -1.75
N GLN A 36 42.27 27.39 -2.88
CA GLN A 36 42.06 26.69 -4.16
C GLN A 36 42.31 27.61 -5.37
N PRO A 37 42.63 27.04 -6.55
CA PRO A 37 42.72 27.79 -7.82
C PRO A 37 41.39 28.44 -8.24
N GLU A 38 41.46 29.59 -8.91
CA GLU A 38 40.27 30.42 -9.21
C GLU A 38 39.23 29.71 -10.09
N ILE A 39 39.69 28.89 -11.04
CA ILE A 39 38.81 28.09 -11.92
C ILE A 39 37.98 27.10 -11.10
N VAL A 40 38.57 26.50 -10.05
CA VAL A 40 37.89 25.55 -9.15
C VAL A 40 36.96 26.30 -8.20
N ARG A 41 37.44 27.42 -7.66
CA ARG A 41 36.70 28.29 -6.73
C ARG A 41 35.44 28.86 -7.39
N GLY A 42 35.52 29.36 -8.62
CA GLY A 42 34.38 29.92 -9.34
C GLY A 42 33.25 28.91 -9.55
N LYS A 43 33.58 27.67 -9.96
CA LYS A 43 32.61 26.59 -10.13
C LYS A 43 31.92 26.19 -8.82
N GLN A 44 32.68 26.08 -7.74
CA GLN A 44 32.12 25.78 -6.41
C GLN A 44 31.25 26.91 -5.87
N LYS A 45 31.66 28.16 -6.09
CA LYS A 45 30.90 29.35 -5.70
C LYS A 45 29.53 29.38 -6.37
N GLN A 46 29.48 29.16 -7.69
CA GLN A 46 28.22 29.07 -8.42
C GLN A 46 27.30 27.95 -7.89
N MET A 47 27.86 26.78 -7.57
CA MET A 47 27.08 25.67 -6.98
C MET A 47 26.49 26.00 -5.61
N VAL A 48 27.22 26.75 -4.78
CA VAL A 48 26.80 27.12 -3.42
C VAL A 48 25.80 28.29 -3.43
N GLU A 49 26.01 29.29 -4.29
CA GLU A 49 25.13 30.46 -4.43
C GLU A 49 23.71 30.11 -4.88
N GLN A 50 23.54 29.04 -5.65
CA GLN A 50 22.22 28.56 -6.08
C GLN A 50 21.37 27.96 -4.93
N CYS A 51 21.93 27.79 -3.72
CA CYS A 51 21.22 27.25 -2.56
C CYS A 51 20.84 28.33 -1.54
N ASN A 52 19.56 28.73 -1.52
CA ASN A 52 19.03 29.75 -0.59
C ASN A 52 18.76 29.25 0.84
N VAL A 53 18.70 27.92 1.05
CA VAL A 53 18.36 27.30 2.34
C VAL A 53 19.62 26.60 2.91
N PRO A 54 19.83 26.58 4.23
CA PRO A 54 20.93 25.83 4.84
C PRO A 54 20.97 24.37 4.35
N ILE A 55 22.09 24.01 3.72
CA ILE A 55 22.26 22.72 3.03
C ILE A 55 22.08 21.54 3.99
N ASP A 56 22.59 21.64 5.23
CA ASP A 56 22.48 20.57 6.22
C ASP A 56 21.02 20.31 6.62
N ASN A 57 20.19 21.35 6.75
CA ASN A 57 18.76 21.20 7.04
C ASN A 57 18.02 20.51 5.88
N ARG A 58 18.34 20.89 4.63
CA ARG A 58 17.72 20.29 3.44
C ARG A 58 18.15 18.83 3.27
N ILE A 59 19.42 18.51 3.52
CA ILE A 59 19.92 17.12 3.55
C ILE A 59 19.14 16.31 4.58
N HIS A 60 18.98 16.83 5.80
CA HIS A 60 18.28 16.13 6.87
C HIS A 60 16.80 15.86 6.52
N ALA A 61 16.09 16.86 5.98
CA ALA A 61 14.71 16.71 5.55
C ALA A 61 14.54 15.60 4.51
N ILE A 62 15.38 15.60 3.46
CA ILE A 62 15.33 14.57 2.40
C ILE A 62 15.69 13.19 2.94
N GLU A 63 16.64 13.09 3.87
CA GLU A 63 16.95 11.81 4.52
C GLU A 63 15.76 11.24 5.31
N MET A 64 14.96 12.12 5.95
CA MET A 64 13.74 11.71 6.65
C MET A 64 12.64 11.29 5.68
N GLU A 65 12.45 12.00 4.56
CA GLU A 65 11.52 11.61 3.50
C GLU A 65 11.88 10.26 2.88
N LEU A 66 13.16 10.00 2.61
CA LEU A 66 13.63 8.71 2.09
C LEU A 66 13.35 7.56 3.05
N LYS A 67 13.55 7.77 4.36
CA LYS A 67 13.21 6.77 5.38
C LYS A 67 11.73 6.43 5.36
N LEU A 68 10.87 7.46 5.30
CA LEU A 68 9.41 7.28 5.24
C LEU A 68 8.99 6.52 3.97
N CYS A 69 9.50 6.93 2.81
CA CYS A 69 9.19 6.27 1.53
C CYS A 69 9.61 4.78 1.57
N LYS A 70 10.79 4.47 2.12
CA LYS A 70 11.26 3.09 2.29
C LYS A 70 10.31 2.28 3.18
N GLN A 71 9.86 2.85 4.30
CA GLN A 71 8.90 2.20 5.20
C GLN A 71 7.55 1.94 4.51
N GLN A 72 7.05 2.90 3.72
CA GLN A 72 5.80 2.76 2.97
C GLN A 72 5.89 1.65 1.91
N ILE A 73 6.98 1.59 1.15
CA ILE A 73 7.22 0.52 0.16
C ILE A 73 7.24 -0.85 0.85
N GLN A 74 7.95 -0.99 1.97
CA GLN A 74 7.98 -2.24 2.73
C GLN A 74 6.60 -2.65 3.25
N GLY A 75 5.79 -1.68 3.69
CA GLY A 75 4.40 -1.93 4.10
C GLY A 75 3.53 -2.44 2.95
N LEU A 76 3.64 -1.81 1.78
CA LEU A 76 2.92 -2.22 0.57
C LEU A 76 3.34 -3.61 0.08
N GLU A 77 4.63 -3.90 0.07
CA GLU A 77 5.17 -5.22 -0.34
C GLU A 77 4.66 -6.34 0.58
N LYS A 78 4.61 -6.10 1.89
CA LYS A 78 4.02 -7.04 2.85
C LYS A 78 2.52 -7.25 2.59
N ALA A 79 1.75 -6.17 2.45
CA ALA A 79 0.31 -6.27 2.18
C ALA A 79 0.02 -7.04 0.89
N LEU A 80 0.76 -6.75 -0.17
CA LEU A 80 0.66 -7.44 -1.45
C LEU A 80 0.98 -8.93 -1.32
N SER A 81 1.99 -9.30 -0.53
CA SER A 81 2.33 -10.71 -0.28
C SER A 81 1.21 -11.48 0.43
N VAL A 82 0.50 -10.82 1.35
CA VAL A 82 -0.65 -11.40 2.06
C VAL A 82 -1.80 -11.62 1.09
N GLU A 83 -2.14 -10.63 0.28
CA GLU A 83 -3.23 -10.76 -0.71
C GLU A 83 -2.93 -11.84 -1.76
N LYS A 84 -1.68 -11.95 -2.24
CA LYS A 84 -1.29 -13.04 -3.15
C LYS A 84 -1.52 -14.42 -2.53
N LYS A 85 -1.16 -14.61 -1.26
CA LYS A 85 -1.43 -15.86 -0.54
C LYS A 85 -2.94 -16.14 -0.40
N ARG A 86 -3.74 -15.11 -0.10
CA ARG A 86 -5.20 -15.24 0.02
C ARG A 86 -5.84 -15.68 -1.30
N ILE A 87 -5.40 -15.09 -2.42
CA ILE A 87 -5.85 -15.47 -3.76
C ILE A 87 -5.48 -16.92 -4.04
N GLN A 88 -4.22 -17.31 -3.83
CA GLN A 88 -3.77 -18.69 -4.05
C GLN A 88 -4.59 -19.70 -3.25
N THR A 89 -4.83 -19.45 -1.95
CA THR A 89 -5.66 -20.33 -1.13
C THR A 89 -7.12 -20.39 -1.62
N ALA A 90 -7.66 -19.31 -2.18
CA ALA A 90 -9.00 -19.31 -2.74
C ALA A 90 -9.06 -20.10 -4.06
N GLU A 91 -8.03 -19.98 -4.90
CA GLU A 91 -7.89 -20.76 -6.15
C GLU A 91 -7.74 -22.26 -5.86
N GLU A 92 -6.91 -22.64 -4.89
CA GLU A 92 -6.76 -24.04 -4.43
C GLU A 92 -8.07 -24.62 -3.92
N LYS A 93 -8.81 -23.84 -3.10
CA LYS A 93 -10.15 -24.23 -2.63
C LYS A 93 -11.12 -24.38 -3.79
N LEU A 94 -11.16 -23.44 -4.72
CA LEU A 94 -12.02 -23.50 -5.89
C LEU A 94 -11.73 -24.74 -6.74
N ALA A 95 -10.44 -25.05 -6.98
CA ALA A 95 -10.01 -26.23 -7.71
C ALA A 95 -10.35 -27.55 -6.99
N SER A 96 -10.37 -27.55 -5.66
CA SER A 96 -10.74 -28.72 -4.85
C SER A 96 -12.24 -29.02 -4.85
N VAL A 97 -13.09 -28.06 -5.20
CA VAL A 97 -14.54 -28.29 -5.29
C VAL A 97 -14.81 -29.02 -6.60
N GLU A 98 -15.24 -30.28 -6.49
CA GLU A 98 -15.71 -31.04 -7.65
C GLU A 98 -16.98 -30.37 -8.19
N TYR A 99 -16.83 -29.69 -9.33
CA TYR A 99 -17.97 -29.11 -10.05
C TYR A 99 -18.84 -30.26 -10.55
N HIS A 100 -20.08 -30.34 -10.09
CA HIS A 100 -21.05 -31.33 -10.56
C HIS A 100 -22.14 -30.62 -11.39
N PRO A 101 -21.97 -30.51 -12.73
CA PRO A 101 -22.81 -29.67 -13.59
C PRO A 101 -24.30 -30.04 -13.64
N LEU A 102 -24.73 -31.13 -13.01
CA LEU A 102 -26.06 -31.72 -13.17
C LEU A 102 -26.83 -31.93 -11.85
N ARG A 103 -26.40 -31.31 -10.74
CA ARG A 103 -27.09 -31.49 -9.44
C ARG A 103 -28.42 -30.72 -9.30
N GLU A 104 -28.82 -29.96 -10.31
CA GLU A 104 -30.12 -29.29 -10.37
C GLU A 104 -30.88 -29.72 -11.62
N PHE A 105 -32.15 -30.10 -11.44
CA PHE A 105 -33.16 -30.50 -12.44
C PHE A 105 -33.20 -31.95 -12.95
N ASN A 106 -33.12 -32.93 -12.05
CA ASN A 106 -33.97 -34.12 -12.18
C ASN A 106 -35.07 -34.06 -11.12
N LEU A 107 -36.09 -33.23 -11.37
CA LEU A 107 -37.42 -33.44 -10.80
C LEU A 107 -38.02 -34.69 -11.49
N THR A 108 -37.51 -35.85 -11.13
CA THR A 108 -38.26 -37.09 -11.32
C THR A 108 -39.45 -36.99 -10.37
N VAL A 109 -40.59 -36.59 -10.94
CA VAL A 109 -41.91 -36.85 -10.38
C VAL A 109 -41.96 -38.34 -10.04
N SER A 110 -41.83 -38.66 -8.76
CA SER A 110 -42.16 -39.97 -8.20
C SER A 110 -43.13 -39.71 -7.04
N PRO A 111 -44.24 -40.46 -6.95
CA PRO A 111 -45.42 -40.04 -6.23
C PRO A 111 -45.23 -40.15 -4.72
N VAL A 112 -45.59 -39.06 -4.03
CA VAL A 112 -46.23 -38.97 -2.71
C VAL A 112 -45.79 -40.03 -1.69
N ASP A 113 -44.99 -39.61 -0.71
CA ASP A 113 -45.24 -40.01 0.68
C ASP A 113 -45.29 -38.75 1.55
N GLU A 114 -46.52 -38.24 1.72
CA GLU A 114 -46.84 -37.26 2.74
C GLU A 114 -46.54 -37.90 4.09
N ASN A 115 -45.51 -37.49 4.82
CA ASN A 115 -45.57 -37.53 6.30
C ASN A 115 -44.46 -36.79 7.07
N ASP A 116 -43.39 -36.26 6.44
CA ASP A 116 -42.22 -35.86 7.25
C ASP A 116 -41.77 -34.38 7.19
N ILE A 117 -42.60 -33.48 6.66
CA ILE A 117 -42.28 -32.03 6.63
C ILE A 117 -43.15 -31.24 7.60
N ARG A 118 -43.03 -31.53 8.90
CA ARG A 118 -43.39 -30.57 9.97
C ARG A 118 -42.33 -30.52 11.06
N ARG A 119 -41.12 -30.07 10.72
CA ARG A 119 -40.14 -29.59 11.70
C ARG A 119 -40.17 -28.06 11.84
N LYS A 120 -40.77 -27.65 12.97
CA LYS A 120 -40.68 -26.39 13.74
C LYS A 120 -39.93 -25.21 13.09
N ARG A 121 -40.68 -24.14 12.76
CA ARG A 121 -40.13 -22.77 12.72
C ARG A 121 -40.20 -22.18 14.14
N LEU A 122 -39.06 -21.87 14.75
CA LEU A 122 -39.00 -20.99 15.92
C LEU A 122 -39.41 -19.57 15.46
N LYS A 123 -40.51 -19.04 15.98
CA LYS A 123 -40.88 -17.63 15.85
C LYS A 123 -40.47 -16.91 17.13
N ASN A 124 -39.46 -16.05 17.03
CA ASN A 124 -39.07 -15.13 18.09
C ASN A 124 -40.22 -14.14 18.35
N SER A 125 -40.75 -14.13 19.58
CA SER A 125 -41.76 -13.18 20.02
C SER A 125 -41.11 -11.84 20.40
N ILE A 126 -41.21 -10.84 19.52
CA ILE A 126 -40.96 -9.44 19.90
C ILE A 126 -42.21 -8.95 20.63
N LYS A 127 -42.11 -8.73 21.94
CA LYS A 127 -43.14 -8.10 22.76
C LYS A 127 -43.29 -6.64 22.33
N LYS A 128 -44.44 -6.26 21.76
CA LYS A 128 -44.81 -4.85 21.56
C LYS A 128 -45.46 -4.33 22.84
N SER A 129 -44.80 -3.37 23.47
CA SER A 129 -45.29 -2.57 24.59
C SER A 129 -46.53 -1.78 24.16
N LYS A 130 -47.58 -1.82 24.98
CA LYS A 130 -48.74 -0.93 24.88
C LYS A 130 -48.31 0.50 25.22
N CYS A 131 -48.59 1.45 24.34
CA CYS A 131 -48.69 2.86 24.71
C CYS A 131 -50.17 3.23 24.72
N LEU A 132 -50.68 3.62 25.90
CA LEU A 132 -51.94 4.34 26.06
C LEU A 132 -51.76 5.79 25.59
N PHE A 133 -52.73 6.31 24.85
CA PHE A 133 -53.18 7.71 24.71
C PHE A 133 -54.36 7.59 23.71
N THR A 134 -55.60 7.98 23.97
CA THR A 134 -56.27 8.91 24.90
C THR A 134 -57.65 8.37 25.21
#